data_AF-A0A9E4C7D3-F1
#
_entry.id   AF-A0A9E4C7D3-F1
#
_cell.length_a   1.000
_cell.length_b   1.000
_cell.length_c   1.000
_cell.angle_alpha   90.00
_cell.angle_beta   90.00
_cell.angle_gamma   90.00
#
_symmetry.space_group_name_H-M   'P 1'
#
loop_
_entity.id
_entity.type
_entity.pdbx_description
1 polymer ?
#
loop_
_entity_poly.entity_id
_entity_poly.type
_entity_poly.pdbx_seq_one_letter_code
_entity_poly.pdbx_strand_id
1 'polypeptide(L)'
;MRTIYSVLISSVLFLLAFSVQPETAWGQIILTTENFEGGATGWADNTTTVEVAPWTEFLGRFSNPAGQQQFKTFSGLPVGPVIVNVQFDFYRIDSWDGENFEVYIDDVIVANDKYQHNTATETPPNAVALGPKSNVIFSGWSDQRFQYNFTTTVTDGDIKLGFGDTINSGISDESWGIDNLEISYLISSGDLTWDSGATADWSSVANWDDGAPPPSTTPAAGKPTNTESAFVPQGTVNVSGNEAAFSLDIGNTLPTGSPLVDVNAGGTLTVAAGAVIGAAGGLNVNGDLVTGSINSAAGSNVNLNNGGSLTTGGGVIDTLTQAGTATLNGGGVTITNLTAGTQLNGTSDFTASNTITSGSTFNQTAGTATLGNVSGSGGLTKGGGGTVLLNTSNTYTGVTTVNQGTLTISNATALGTTGAGTTVANGASLQLTGGGNFNISEPLTITGGGNGVSD
;
A
#
# COMPACT_ATOMS: atom_id res chain seq x y z
N MET A 1 17.30 -44.75 9.75
CA MET A 1 16.07 -45.04 8.95
C MET A 1 14.89 -44.60 9.81
N ARG A 2 14.28 -43.44 9.54
CA ARG A 2 13.07 -43.27 8.69
C ARG A 2 12.01 -44.34 8.98
N THR A 3 10.86 -43.95 9.55
CA THR A 3 9.60 -43.72 8.83
C THR A 3 8.43 -43.44 9.81
N ILE A 4 7.54 -42.53 9.37
CA ILE A 4 6.36 -41.95 10.01
C ILE A 4 5.08 -42.77 9.65
N TYR A 5 3.96 -42.45 10.31
CA TYR A 5 2.52 -42.68 10.00
C TYR A 5 1.88 -43.85 10.77
N SER A 6 0.67 -43.76 11.34
CA SER A 6 -0.44 -42.79 11.31
C SER A 6 -1.40 -43.15 12.47
N VAL A 7 -2.09 -42.17 13.10
CA VAL A 7 -3.35 -42.45 13.81
C VAL A 7 -4.32 -41.29 13.58
N LEU A 8 -5.44 -41.61 12.92
CA LEU A 8 -6.67 -40.82 12.83
C LEU A 8 -7.33 -40.69 14.21
N ILE A 9 -7.75 -39.48 14.60
CA ILE A 9 -8.92 -39.30 15.48
C ILE A 9 -9.75 -38.11 14.99
N SER A 10 -11.01 -38.44 14.73
CA SER A 10 -12.17 -37.58 14.45
C SER A 10 -12.39 -36.52 15.54
N SER A 11 -12.59 -35.26 15.15
CA SER A 11 -12.98 -34.19 16.08
C SER A 11 -14.39 -33.70 15.81
N VAL A 12 -15.22 -33.88 16.83
CA VAL A 12 -16.59 -33.42 17.00
C VAL A 12 -16.62 -31.88 17.03
N LEU A 13 -17.57 -31.31 16.29
CA LEU A 13 -17.90 -29.90 16.18
C LEU A 13 -18.38 -29.36 17.55
N PHE A 14 -17.59 -28.50 18.19
CA PHE A 14 -18.00 -27.73 19.36
C PHE A 14 -18.24 -26.28 18.93
N LEU A 15 -19.51 -25.89 18.82
CA LEU A 15 -19.94 -24.54 18.49
C LEU A 15 -19.83 -23.67 19.75
N LEU A 16 -18.73 -22.94 19.89
CA LEU A 16 -18.62 -21.82 20.83
C LEU A 16 -18.90 -20.54 20.04
N ALA A 17 -20.09 -19.97 20.26
CA ALA A 17 -20.45 -18.65 19.80
C ALA A 17 -19.53 -17.62 20.47
N PHE A 18 -18.50 -17.17 19.73
CA PHE A 18 -17.78 -15.96 20.07
C PHE A 18 -18.53 -14.80 19.42
N SER A 19 -19.25 -14.02 20.24
CA SER A 19 -19.69 -12.68 19.87
C SER A 19 -18.43 -11.82 19.72
N VAL A 20 -17.84 -11.82 18.53
CA VAL A 20 -16.90 -10.77 18.14
C VAL A 20 -17.76 -9.53 17.92
N GLN A 21 -17.76 -8.63 18.90
CA GLN A 21 -18.12 -7.23 18.65
C GLN A 21 -17.25 -6.75 17.48
N PRO A 22 -17.79 -6.05 16.47
CA PRO A 22 -16.99 -5.62 15.34
C PRO A 22 -15.92 -4.65 15.85
N GLU A 23 -14.69 -5.14 15.99
CA GLU A 23 -13.55 -4.28 16.26
C GLU A 23 -13.37 -3.38 15.04
N THR A 24 -13.71 -2.10 15.22
CA THR A 24 -13.21 -0.92 14.52
C THR A 24 -13.05 -1.04 12.99
N ALA A 25 -13.97 -0.36 12.30
CA ALA A 25 -14.04 -0.13 10.85
C ALA A 25 -12.66 -0.06 10.15
N TRP A 26 -12.41 -1.08 9.35
CA TRP A 26 -11.47 -1.07 8.23
C TRP A 26 -12.15 -0.38 7.04
N GLY A 27 -11.39 0.29 6.17
CA GLY A 27 -11.95 1.06 5.05
C GLY A 27 -12.78 0.17 4.12
N GLN A 28 -14.10 0.28 4.22
CA GLN A 28 -15.07 -0.28 3.28
C GLN A 28 -14.82 0.37 1.91
N ILE A 29 -14.48 -0.43 0.90
CA ILE A 29 -14.35 0.08 -0.47
C ILE A 29 -15.70 -0.07 -1.14
N ILE A 30 -16.28 1.05 -1.58
CA ILE A 30 -17.51 1.07 -2.37
C ILE A 30 -17.16 0.61 -3.79
N LEU A 31 -17.71 -0.52 -4.20
CA LEU A 31 -17.63 -1.00 -5.58
C LEU A 31 -18.57 -0.19 -6.49
N THR A 32 -19.80 0.04 -6.02
CA THR A 32 -20.80 0.82 -6.76
C THR A 32 -21.87 1.36 -5.84
N THR A 33 -22.53 2.42 -6.29
CA THR A 33 -23.80 2.92 -5.75
C THR A 33 -24.77 3.16 -6.89
N GLU A 34 -26.03 2.73 -6.74
CA GLU A 34 -27.09 2.99 -7.69
C GLU A 34 -28.35 3.47 -6.95
N ASN A 35 -28.68 4.74 -7.15
CA ASN A 35 -29.89 5.39 -6.63
C ASN A 35 -30.95 5.60 -7.72
N PHE A 36 -30.71 5.08 -8.94
CA PHE A 36 -31.65 5.04 -10.08
C PHE A 36 -32.24 6.36 -10.62
N GLU A 37 -31.91 7.52 -10.04
CA GLU A 37 -32.33 8.86 -10.54
C GLU A 37 -31.80 9.23 -11.94
N GLY A 38 -30.83 8.45 -12.44
CA GLY A 38 -30.26 8.59 -13.78
C GLY A 38 -30.64 7.46 -14.73
N GLY A 39 -31.58 6.60 -14.32
CA GLY A 39 -31.93 5.35 -15.00
C GLY A 39 -31.14 4.15 -14.48
N ALA A 40 -31.50 2.97 -14.99
CA ALA A 40 -31.01 1.67 -14.51
C ALA A 40 -30.12 0.95 -15.53
N THR A 41 -29.15 1.62 -16.16
CA THR A 41 -28.36 1.00 -17.23
C THR A 41 -27.62 -0.26 -16.77
N GLY A 42 -27.78 -1.36 -17.51
CA GLY A 42 -27.03 -2.61 -17.33
C GLY A 42 -27.75 -3.67 -16.48
N TRP A 43 -28.96 -3.39 -16.00
CA TRP A 43 -29.87 -4.39 -15.46
C TRP A 43 -30.51 -5.23 -16.58
N ALA A 44 -30.98 -6.42 -16.22
CA ALA A 44 -31.70 -7.28 -17.16
C ALA A 44 -32.96 -6.61 -17.70
N ASP A 45 -33.68 -5.89 -16.84
CA ASP A 45 -34.71 -4.91 -17.17
C ASP A 45 -34.32 -3.55 -16.58
N ASN A 46 -34.08 -2.57 -17.45
CA ASN A 46 -33.66 -1.23 -17.07
C ASN A 46 -34.85 -0.29 -16.81
N THR A 47 -36.05 -0.84 -16.58
CA THR A 47 -37.24 -0.04 -16.27
C THR A 47 -37.08 0.64 -14.91
N THR A 48 -37.34 1.95 -14.88
CA THR A 48 -37.44 2.74 -13.66
C THR A 48 -38.83 3.33 -13.50
N THR A 49 -39.23 3.59 -12.26
CA THR A 49 -40.49 4.26 -11.92
C THR A 49 -40.19 5.65 -11.43
N VAL A 50 -40.61 6.62 -12.24
CA VAL A 50 -40.39 8.05 -12.02
C VAL A 50 -41.01 8.52 -10.71
N GLU A 51 -40.31 9.45 -10.03
CA GLU A 51 -40.62 10.04 -8.72
C GLU A 51 -42.12 10.05 -8.33
N VAL A 52 -42.43 9.32 -7.26
CA VAL A 52 -43.75 9.35 -6.60
C VAL A 52 -43.56 9.83 -5.17
N ALA A 53 -43.62 11.15 -4.98
CA ALA A 53 -43.36 11.77 -3.67
C ALA A 53 -44.13 11.06 -2.53
N PRO A 54 -43.46 10.65 -1.43
CA PRO A 54 -42.12 11.07 -1.01
C PRO A 54 -40.97 10.20 -1.53
N TRP A 55 -41.21 9.28 -2.45
CA TRP A 55 -40.18 8.42 -3.04
C TRP A 55 -39.58 9.04 -4.28
N THR A 56 -38.30 8.80 -4.48
CA THR A 56 -37.55 9.24 -5.66
C THR A 56 -37.58 8.14 -6.74
N GLU A 57 -36.89 8.32 -7.87
CA GLU A 57 -36.93 7.33 -8.94
C GLU A 57 -36.23 6.03 -8.52
N PHE A 58 -36.85 4.88 -8.82
CA PHE A 58 -36.34 3.58 -8.38
C PHE A 58 -36.40 2.52 -9.49
N LEU A 59 -35.58 1.47 -9.35
CA LEU A 59 -35.57 0.33 -10.27
C LEU A 59 -36.86 -0.48 -10.17
N GLY A 60 -37.51 -0.73 -11.29
CA GLY A 60 -38.82 -1.34 -11.39
C GLY A 60 -39.89 -0.34 -11.79
N ARG A 61 -41.17 -0.58 -11.54
CA ARG A 61 -41.74 -1.67 -10.74
C ARG A 61 -41.66 -3.02 -11.46
N PHE A 62 -41.60 -4.08 -10.69
CA PHE A 62 -41.66 -5.45 -11.19
C PHE A 62 -42.75 -6.26 -10.51
N SER A 63 -43.23 -7.25 -11.25
CA SER A 63 -44.18 -8.27 -10.81
C SER A 63 -43.96 -9.42 -11.79
N ASN A 64 -43.02 -10.31 -11.47
CA ASN A 64 -42.50 -11.31 -12.39
C ASN A 64 -43.00 -12.70 -12.02
N PRO A 65 -44.24 -13.08 -12.42
CA PRO A 65 -44.71 -14.43 -12.20
C PRO A 65 -43.83 -15.42 -12.98
N ALA A 66 -43.37 -16.46 -12.29
CA ALA A 66 -42.49 -17.56 -12.75
C ALA A 66 -40.98 -17.44 -12.48
N GLY A 67 -40.56 -16.67 -11.48
CA GLY A 67 -39.18 -16.73 -10.95
C GLY A 67 -38.12 -16.12 -11.87
N GLN A 68 -38.52 -15.16 -12.73
CA GLN A 68 -37.59 -14.40 -13.54
C GLN A 68 -36.92 -13.33 -12.69
N GLN A 69 -35.60 -13.46 -12.51
CA GLN A 69 -34.81 -12.51 -11.75
C GLN A 69 -34.52 -11.25 -12.56
N GLN A 70 -34.60 -10.09 -11.90
CA GLN A 70 -33.93 -8.88 -12.34
C GLN A 70 -32.52 -8.89 -11.79
N PHE A 71 -31.51 -8.82 -12.66
CA PHE A 71 -30.14 -8.97 -12.24
C PHE A 71 -29.19 -8.02 -12.96
N LYS A 72 -28.03 -7.82 -12.35
CA LYS A 72 -26.87 -7.16 -12.93
C LYS A 72 -25.59 -7.81 -12.39
N THR A 73 -24.61 -7.97 -13.26
CA THR A 73 -23.26 -8.40 -12.86
C THR A 73 -22.38 -7.18 -12.64
N PHE A 74 -21.75 -7.12 -11.48
CA PHE A 74 -20.82 -6.07 -11.11
C PHE A 74 -19.41 -6.64 -11.09
N SER A 75 -18.55 -6.08 -11.93
CA SER A 75 -17.14 -6.45 -12.05
C SER A 75 -16.24 -5.49 -11.28
N GLY A 76 -15.00 -5.92 -11.02
CA GLY A 76 -13.98 -5.09 -10.36
C GLY A 76 -13.75 -5.43 -8.89
N LEU A 77 -14.26 -6.58 -8.42
CA LEU A 77 -13.83 -7.14 -7.14
C LEU A 77 -12.44 -7.79 -7.29
N PRO A 78 -11.64 -7.86 -6.20
CA PRO A 78 -10.41 -8.64 -6.21
C PRO A 78 -10.69 -10.12 -6.53
N VAL A 79 -9.76 -10.75 -7.26
CA VAL A 79 -9.81 -12.20 -7.53
C VAL A 79 -9.36 -12.97 -6.29
N GLY A 80 -10.15 -13.96 -5.87
CA GLY A 80 -9.97 -14.69 -4.61
C GLY A 80 -11.06 -14.34 -3.58
N PRO A 81 -11.08 -15.01 -2.40
CA PRO A 81 -12.16 -14.85 -1.43
C PRO A 81 -12.23 -13.42 -0.87
N VAL A 82 -13.31 -12.71 -1.17
CA VAL A 82 -13.57 -11.33 -0.72
C VAL A 82 -14.91 -11.27 -0.01
N ILE A 83 -14.94 -10.62 1.16
CA ILE A 83 -16.20 -10.36 1.88
C ILE A 83 -16.83 -9.11 1.26
N VAL A 84 -18.01 -9.29 0.67
CA VAL A 84 -18.83 -8.24 0.06
C VAL A 84 -20.01 -7.94 0.97
N ASN A 85 -20.28 -6.65 1.20
CA ASN A 85 -21.51 -6.15 1.79
C ASN A 85 -22.41 -5.60 0.68
N VAL A 86 -23.68 -6.00 0.69
CA VAL A 86 -24.72 -5.49 -0.19
C VAL A 86 -25.82 -4.85 0.65
N GLN A 87 -26.11 -3.58 0.38
CA GLN A 87 -27.18 -2.80 1.01
C GLN A 87 -28.09 -2.21 -0.05
N PHE A 88 -29.40 -2.21 0.17
CA PHE A 88 -30.37 -1.50 -0.67
C PHE A 88 -31.68 -1.29 0.08
N ASP A 89 -32.50 -0.39 -0.44
CA ASP A 89 -33.87 -0.20 -0.04
C ASP A 89 -34.80 -0.99 -0.98
N PHE A 90 -35.71 -1.76 -0.39
CA PHE A 90 -36.75 -2.54 -1.06
C PHE A 90 -38.10 -1.85 -0.87
N TYR A 91 -38.79 -1.58 -1.98
CA TYR A 91 -40.13 -0.99 -2.00
C TYR A 91 -41.15 -2.08 -2.25
N ARG A 92 -41.83 -2.51 -1.19
CA ARG A 92 -42.99 -3.41 -1.29
C ARG A 92 -44.23 -2.59 -1.59
N ILE A 93 -44.84 -2.82 -2.74
CA ILE A 93 -45.97 -2.03 -3.23
C ILE A 93 -47.23 -2.89 -3.17
N ASP A 94 -48.30 -2.29 -2.65
CA ASP A 94 -49.63 -2.87 -2.49
C ASP A 94 -49.71 -4.07 -1.51
N SER A 95 -50.76 -4.90 -1.63
CA SER A 95 -51.21 -5.88 -0.64
C SER A 95 -50.71 -7.31 -0.84
N TRP A 96 -49.39 -7.51 -0.83
CA TRP A 96 -48.79 -8.86 -0.77
C TRP A 96 -49.50 -9.71 0.29
N ASP A 97 -50.07 -10.85 -0.07
CA ASP A 97 -50.93 -11.68 0.78
C ASP A 97 -50.27 -12.97 1.26
N GLY A 98 -49.05 -13.21 0.81
CA GLY A 98 -48.20 -14.28 1.31
C GLY A 98 -47.00 -14.59 0.43
N GLU A 99 -46.64 -13.68 -0.46
CA GLU A 99 -45.56 -13.80 -1.41
C GLU A 99 -44.21 -13.48 -0.77
N ASN A 100 -43.18 -13.97 -1.43
CA ASN A 100 -41.81 -13.81 -1.01
C ASN A 100 -41.07 -12.87 -1.95
N PHE A 101 -40.23 -12.01 -1.37
CA PHE A 101 -39.18 -11.30 -2.09
C PHE A 101 -37.88 -12.09 -1.93
N GLU A 102 -37.19 -12.29 -3.05
CA GLU A 102 -36.02 -13.15 -3.15
C GLU A 102 -34.82 -12.34 -3.59
N VAL A 103 -33.70 -12.52 -2.89
CA VAL A 103 -32.41 -11.91 -3.26
C VAL A 103 -31.45 -13.03 -3.65
N TYR A 104 -30.77 -12.84 -4.77
CA TYR A 104 -29.87 -13.80 -5.38
C TYR A 104 -28.45 -13.24 -5.44
N ILE A 105 -27.48 -14.08 -5.09
CA ILE A 105 -26.07 -13.85 -5.37
C ILE A 105 -25.57 -15.03 -6.17
N ASP A 106 -25.05 -14.78 -7.37
CA ASP A 106 -24.55 -15.80 -8.30
C ASP A 106 -25.58 -16.92 -8.53
N ASP A 107 -26.82 -16.51 -8.79
CA ASP A 107 -27.99 -17.38 -9.01
C ASP A 107 -28.44 -18.21 -7.78
N VAL A 108 -27.84 -18.00 -6.60
CA VAL A 108 -28.21 -18.64 -5.33
C VAL A 108 -29.04 -17.69 -4.47
N ILE A 109 -30.20 -18.16 -3.99
CA ILE A 109 -31.05 -17.41 -3.04
C ILE A 109 -30.30 -17.21 -1.71
N VAL A 110 -30.06 -15.95 -1.33
CA VAL A 110 -29.45 -15.55 -0.06
C VAL A 110 -30.45 -14.94 0.92
N ALA A 111 -31.57 -14.42 0.43
CA ALA A 111 -32.70 -13.97 1.24
C ALA A 111 -34.02 -14.38 0.55
N ASN A 112 -35.00 -14.78 1.35
CA ASN A 112 -36.31 -15.26 0.88
C ASN A 112 -37.39 -14.85 1.89
N ASP A 113 -37.72 -13.57 1.92
CA ASP A 113 -38.55 -12.98 2.97
C ASP A 113 -40.00 -12.89 2.53
N LYS A 114 -40.89 -13.37 3.39
CA LYS A 114 -42.34 -13.39 3.15
C LYS A 114 -43.01 -12.12 3.66
N TYR A 115 -43.86 -11.52 2.84
CA TYR A 115 -44.64 -10.31 3.15
C TYR A 115 -46.14 -10.58 3.19
N GLN A 116 -46.85 -9.84 4.06
CA GLN A 116 -48.28 -10.01 4.34
C GLN A 116 -48.97 -8.69 4.71
N HIS A 117 -49.97 -8.28 3.94
CA HIS A 117 -50.67 -7.01 4.08
C HIS A 117 -51.43 -6.87 5.40
N ASN A 118 -51.91 -7.97 5.98
CA ASN A 118 -52.78 -7.99 7.16
C ASN A 118 -52.05 -7.90 8.51
N THR A 119 -50.74 -7.66 8.49
CA THR A 119 -49.94 -7.52 9.72
C THR A 119 -49.67 -6.05 10.02
N ALA A 120 -49.86 -5.64 11.28
CA ALA A 120 -49.60 -4.26 11.71
C ALA A 120 -48.09 -3.93 11.72
N THR A 121 -47.26 -4.94 11.94
CA THR A 121 -45.80 -4.87 11.91
C THR A 121 -45.26 -6.07 11.15
N GLU A 122 -44.49 -5.82 10.09
CA GLU A 122 -43.74 -6.85 9.36
C GLU A 122 -42.28 -6.81 9.81
N THR A 123 -41.76 -7.95 10.28
CA THR A 123 -40.36 -8.12 10.68
C THR A 123 -39.74 -9.23 9.86
N PRO A 124 -39.44 -9.00 8.57
CA PRO A 124 -38.78 -9.98 7.74
C PRO A 124 -37.39 -10.32 8.32
N PRO A 125 -36.91 -11.57 8.21
CA PRO A 125 -35.63 -11.99 8.79
C PRO A 125 -34.40 -11.21 8.32
N ASN A 126 -34.39 -10.73 7.07
CA ASN A 126 -33.22 -10.11 6.45
C ASN A 126 -33.35 -8.61 6.20
N ALA A 127 -34.43 -7.97 6.69
CA ALA A 127 -34.69 -6.55 6.41
C ALA A 127 -35.26 -5.78 7.60
N VAL A 128 -35.04 -4.47 7.60
CA VAL A 128 -35.55 -3.53 8.62
C VAL A 128 -36.52 -2.55 7.98
N ALA A 129 -37.73 -2.40 8.53
CA ALA A 129 -38.72 -1.46 8.02
C ALA A 129 -38.22 0.00 8.07
N LEU A 130 -38.35 0.72 6.96
CA LEU A 130 -37.98 2.11 6.80
C LEU A 130 -39.20 3.04 6.79
N GLY A 131 -39.60 3.45 7.99
CA GLY A 131 -40.73 4.36 8.20
C GLY A 131 -42.10 3.66 8.21
N PRO A 132 -43.20 4.44 8.29
CA PRO A 132 -44.54 3.88 8.39
C PRO A 132 -45.04 3.35 7.04
N LYS A 133 -46.06 2.49 7.11
CA LYS A 133 -46.86 2.08 5.94
C LYS A 133 -47.60 3.29 5.36
N SER A 134 -47.56 3.50 4.04
CA SER A 134 -48.20 4.63 3.35
C SER A 134 -48.70 4.24 1.97
N ASN A 135 -49.80 4.84 1.51
CA ASN A 135 -50.34 4.57 0.17
C ASN A 135 -49.73 5.57 -0.83
N VAL A 136 -48.70 5.15 -1.56
CA VAL A 136 -47.87 6.01 -2.42
C VAL A 136 -48.17 5.75 -3.88
N ILE A 137 -48.20 4.48 -4.28
CA ILE A 137 -48.27 4.08 -5.69
C ILE A 137 -49.70 3.79 -6.15
N PHE A 138 -50.46 3.04 -5.36
CA PHE A 138 -51.86 2.73 -5.66
C PHE A 138 -52.80 3.38 -4.65
N SER A 139 -54.08 3.02 -4.67
CA SER A 139 -55.05 3.46 -3.66
C SER A 139 -55.81 2.24 -3.17
N GLY A 140 -55.91 2.06 -1.86
CA GLY A 140 -56.57 0.89 -1.24
C GLY A 140 -55.71 0.18 -0.20
N TRP A 141 -54.42 0.03 -0.47
CA TRP A 141 -53.50 -0.73 0.39
C TRP A 141 -52.18 0.00 0.62
N SER A 142 -51.52 -0.24 1.75
CA SER A 142 -50.34 0.52 2.11
C SER A 142 -49.06 -0.10 1.55
N ASP A 143 -48.24 0.73 0.92
CA ASP A 143 -46.89 0.41 0.53
C ASP A 143 -45.93 0.55 1.73
N GLN A 144 -44.77 -0.12 1.65
CA GLN A 144 -43.76 -0.09 2.69
C GLN A 144 -42.36 -0.24 2.14
N ARG A 145 -41.40 0.41 2.81
CA ARG A 145 -39.97 0.31 2.49
C ARG A 145 -39.23 -0.52 3.52
N PHE A 146 -38.22 -1.25 3.08
CA PHE A 146 -37.37 -2.05 3.94
C PHE A 146 -35.91 -1.90 3.53
N GLN A 147 -34.99 -1.79 4.48
CA GLN A 147 -33.57 -1.83 4.23
C GLN A 147 -33.07 -3.27 4.33
N TYR A 148 -32.45 -3.76 3.28
CA TYR A 148 -31.70 -5.01 3.27
C TYR A 148 -30.23 -4.72 3.48
N ASN A 149 -29.57 -5.56 4.27
CA ASN A 149 -28.12 -5.53 4.47
C ASN A 149 -27.63 -6.95 4.77
N PHE A 150 -26.80 -7.50 3.90
CA PHE A 150 -26.18 -8.79 4.13
C PHE A 150 -24.73 -8.81 3.65
N THR A 151 -24.00 -9.83 4.12
CA THR A 151 -22.61 -10.07 3.72
C THR A 151 -22.51 -11.42 3.04
N THR A 152 -21.69 -11.50 2.00
CA THR A 152 -21.40 -12.73 1.25
C THR A 152 -19.92 -12.81 0.92
N THR A 153 -19.45 -13.98 0.49
CA THR A 153 -18.07 -14.17 0.00
C THR A 153 -18.10 -14.46 -1.50
N VAL A 154 -17.34 -13.68 -2.27
CA VAL A 154 -17.20 -13.81 -3.73
C VAL A 154 -15.76 -14.19 -4.05
N THR A 155 -15.54 -15.01 -5.09
CA THR A 155 -14.20 -15.48 -5.49
C THR A 155 -13.77 -15.09 -6.89
N ASP A 156 -14.73 -14.80 -7.77
CA ASP A 156 -14.51 -14.83 -9.22
C ASP A 156 -14.21 -13.44 -9.81
N GLY A 157 -14.03 -12.42 -8.96
CA GLY A 157 -13.79 -11.03 -9.35
C GLY A 157 -15.06 -10.26 -9.79
N ASP A 158 -16.17 -10.97 -9.93
CA ASP A 158 -17.48 -10.46 -10.29
C ASP A 158 -18.53 -10.91 -9.26
N ILE A 159 -19.56 -10.10 -9.03
CA ILE A 159 -20.74 -10.47 -8.27
C ILE A 159 -22.00 -10.28 -9.12
N LYS A 160 -22.79 -11.34 -9.31
CA LYS A 160 -24.11 -11.24 -9.94
C LYS A 160 -25.17 -11.06 -8.86
N LEU A 161 -25.70 -9.84 -8.74
CA LEU A 161 -26.80 -9.53 -7.83
C LEU A 161 -28.13 -9.66 -8.58
N GLY A 162 -29.05 -10.43 -8.03
CA GLY A 162 -30.39 -10.63 -8.58
C GLY A 162 -31.49 -10.41 -7.55
N PHE A 163 -32.66 -10.03 -8.04
CA PHE A 163 -33.88 -9.82 -7.27
C PHE A 163 -35.06 -10.52 -7.95
N GLY A 164 -35.92 -11.15 -7.17
CA GLY A 164 -37.08 -11.86 -7.66
C GLY A 164 -38.24 -11.85 -6.68
N ASP A 165 -39.33 -12.47 -7.08
CA ASP A 165 -40.55 -12.53 -6.30
C ASP A 165 -41.31 -13.83 -6.60
N THR A 166 -42.28 -14.15 -5.72
CA THR A 166 -43.27 -15.20 -5.95
C THR A 166 -44.66 -14.62 -6.26
N ILE A 167 -44.76 -13.37 -6.70
CA ILE A 167 -46.02 -12.73 -7.05
C ILE A 167 -46.65 -13.49 -8.21
N ASN A 168 -47.95 -13.73 -8.06
CA ASN A 168 -48.74 -14.47 -9.04
C ASN A 168 -49.78 -13.59 -9.75
N SER A 169 -49.81 -12.29 -9.44
CA SER A 169 -50.66 -11.28 -10.03
C SER A 169 -49.89 -10.42 -11.05
N GLY A 170 -50.53 -9.38 -11.58
CA GLY A 170 -49.88 -8.42 -12.46
C GLY A 170 -49.39 -7.18 -11.70
N ILE A 171 -48.51 -6.40 -12.33
CA ILE A 171 -47.88 -5.18 -11.79
C ILE A 171 -48.85 -4.08 -11.29
N SER A 172 -50.15 -4.18 -11.58
CA SER A 172 -51.19 -3.26 -11.10
C SER A 172 -51.85 -3.69 -9.79
N ASP A 173 -51.54 -4.89 -9.31
CA ASP A 173 -52.04 -5.47 -8.07
C ASP A 173 -50.85 -5.51 -7.10
N GLU A 174 -49.98 -6.53 -7.14
CA GLU A 174 -48.73 -6.52 -6.38
C GLU A 174 -47.51 -6.21 -7.24
N SER A 175 -46.61 -5.38 -6.70
CA SER A 175 -45.33 -5.10 -7.34
C SER A 175 -44.25 -4.72 -6.33
N TRP A 176 -43.04 -4.51 -6.83
CA TRP A 176 -41.90 -4.05 -6.03
C TRP A 176 -40.91 -3.23 -6.83
N GLY A 177 -39.99 -2.57 -6.11
CA GLY A 177 -38.84 -1.91 -6.69
C GLY A 177 -37.64 -1.85 -5.74
N ILE A 178 -36.49 -1.42 -6.26
CA ILE A 178 -35.22 -1.33 -5.54
C ILE A 178 -34.65 0.07 -5.67
N ASP A 179 -34.10 0.58 -4.57
CA ASP A 179 -33.49 1.89 -4.52
C ASP A 179 -32.24 1.90 -3.61
N ASN A 180 -31.41 2.93 -3.71
CA ASN A 180 -30.24 3.17 -2.85
C ASN A 180 -29.33 1.94 -2.70
N LEU A 181 -29.02 1.25 -3.81
CA LEU A 181 -28.11 0.12 -3.81
C LEU A 181 -26.68 0.60 -3.53
N GLU A 182 -26.01 -0.03 -2.58
CA GLU A 182 -24.57 0.07 -2.35
C GLU A 182 -23.99 -1.35 -2.31
N ILE A 183 -22.96 -1.60 -3.13
CA ILE A 183 -22.13 -2.79 -3.02
C ILE A 183 -20.75 -2.34 -2.59
N SER A 184 -20.23 -2.97 -1.56
CA SER A 184 -18.93 -2.65 -1.00
C SER A 184 -18.21 -3.91 -0.53
N TYR A 185 -16.91 -3.84 -0.32
CA TYR A 185 -16.15 -5.01 0.11
C TYR A 185 -15.01 -4.65 1.06
N LEU A 186 -14.56 -5.67 1.79
CA LEU A 186 -13.38 -5.64 2.63
C LEU A 186 -12.25 -6.40 1.94
N ILE A 187 -11.07 -5.79 1.88
CA ILE A 187 -9.86 -6.51 1.44
C ILE A 187 -9.39 -7.36 2.62
N SER A 188 -9.36 -8.70 2.45
CA SER A 188 -8.66 -9.56 3.40
C SER A 188 -7.15 -9.44 3.19
N SER A 189 -6.40 -9.25 4.27
CA SER A 189 -4.94 -9.06 4.27
C SER A 189 -4.21 -10.25 3.62
N GLY A 190 -3.77 -10.08 2.37
CA GLY A 190 -2.94 -11.06 1.67
C GLY A 190 -2.34 -10.47 0.39
N ASP A 191 -1.17 -9.83 0.54
CA ASP A 191 -0.20 -9.43 -0.49
C ASP A 191 -0.72 -8.89 -1.84
N LEU A 192 -0.72 -7.57 -2.00
CA LEU A 192 -0.71 -6.94 -3.31
C LEU A 192 0.60 -7.30 -4.02
N THR A 193 0.52 -8.21 -4.99
CA THR A 193 1.64 -8.59 -5.86
C THR A 193 1.44 -7.94 -7.23
N TRP A 194 2.34 -7.03 -7.61
CA TRP A 194 2.37 -6.46 -8.96
C TRP A 194 3.43 -7.18 -9.79
N ASP A 195 2.98 -8.08 -10.68
CA ASP A 195 3.82 -8.75 -11.67
C ASP A 195 3.59 -8.10 -13.05
N SER A 196 4.52 -7.24 -13.47
CA SER A 196 4.52 -6.64 -14.81
C SER A 196 4.76 -7.65 -15.95
N GLY A 197 5.03 -8.92 -15.63
CA GLY A 197 5.27 -10.01 -16.58
C GLY A 197 4.05 -10.84 -16.96
N ALA A 198 2.90 -10.67 -16.29
CA ALA A 198 1.68 -11.39 -16.66
C ALA A 198 1.04 -10.72 -17.88
N THR A 199 0.83 -11.46 -18.97
CA THR A 199 -0.18 -11.12 -19.99
C THR A 199 -1.57 -11.23 -19.35
N ALA A 200 -1.91 -10.28 -18.49
CA ALA A 200 -3.25 -10.09 -17.98
C ALA A 200 -3.97 -9.11 -18.91
N ASP A 201 -5.21 -9.44 -19.25
CA ASP A 201 -6.09 -8.56 -20.00
C ASP A 201 -6.50 -7.41 -19.07
N TRP A 202 -5.96 -6.21 -19.31
CA TRP A 202 -6.11 -5.04 -18.45
C TRP A 202 -7.45 -4.31 -18.64
N SER A 203 -8.48 -4.97 -19.20
CA SER A 203 -9.80 -4.38 -19.41
C SER A 203 -10.71 -4.38 -18.18
N SER A 204 -10.30 -4.95 -17.05
CA SER A 204 -11.15 -5.12 -15.85
C SER A 204 -10.71 -4.33 -14.61
N VAL A 205 -9.60 -3.58 -14.67
CA VAL A 205 -9.28 -2.60 -13.61
C VAL A 205 -9.95 -1.28 -14.02
N ALA A 206 -10.97 -0.88 -13.26
CA ALA A 206 -11.79 0.28 -13.56
C ALA A 206 -10.94 1.52 -13.93
N ASN A 207 -11.28 2.16 -15.06
CA ASN A 207 -10.68 3.36 -15.62
C ASN A 207 -10.19 4.37 -14.57
N TRP A 208 -8.89 4.67 -14.58
CA TRP A 208 -8.33 5.91 -14.06
C TRP A 208 -7.70 6.66 -15.24
N ASP A 209 -8.54 7.40 -15.96
CA ASP A 209 -8.16 8.30 -17.04
C ASP A 209 -7.62 9.60 -16.42
N ASP A 210 -6.31 9.84 -16.51
CA ASP A 210 -5.66 11.11 -16.20
C ASP A 210 -5.69 12.08 -17.38
N GLY A 211 -6.79 12.10 -18.14
CA GLY A 211 -7.13 13.15 -19.08
C GLY A 211 -6.18 13.27 -20.26
N ALA A 212 -6.33 12.42 -21.27
CA ALA A 212 -5.87 12.72 -22.63
C ALA A 212 -6.75 12.06 -23.73
N PRO A 213 -6.88 12.68 -24.93
CA PRO A 213 -7.99 12.49 -25.87
C PRO A 213 -7.86 11.19 -26.72
N PRO A 214 -8.91 10.78 -27.49
CA PRO A 214 -9.13 9.38 -27.91
C PRO A 214 -8.12 8.87 -28.97
N PRO A 215 -8.06 7.55 -29.23
CA PRO A 215 -6.86 6.91 -29.76
C PRO A 215 -6.65 7.19 -31.25
N SER A 216 -5.43 7.57 -31.61
CA SER A 216 -4.98 7.60 -33.01
C SER A 216 -4.22 6.30 -33.36
N THR A 217 -4.57 5.68 -34.48
CA THR A 217 -4.15 4.34 -34.93
C THR A 217 -2.80 4.32 -35.64
N THR A 218 -1.73 4.85 -35.04
CA THR A 218 -0.37 4.68 -35.58
C THR A 218 0.62 4.34 -34.46
N PRO A 219 1.53 3.36 -34.67
CA PRO A 219 2.51 2.96 -33.66
C PRO A 219 3.57 4.06 -33.56
N ALA A 220 3.37 5.01 -32.65
CA ALA A 220 4.42 5.95 -32.27
C ALA A 220 5.39 5.24 -31.32
N ALA A 221 6.66 5.19 -31.73
CA ALA A 221 7.77 4.83 -30.87
C ALA A 221 7.88 5.87 -29.74
N GLY A 222 7.47 5.46 -28.55
CA GLY A 222 7.43 6.28 -27.35
C GLY A 222 6.57 5.56 -26.34
N LYS A 223 7.15 4.57 -25.66
CA LYS A 223 6.45 3.85 -24.59
C LYS A 223 6.03 4.90 -23.54
N PRO A 224 4.73 5.08 -23.27
CA PRO A 224 4.31 6.05 -22.25
C PRO A 224 4.89 5.61 -20.92
N THR A 225 5.50 6.56 -20.21
CA THR A 225 5.81 6.44 -18.78
C THR A 225 4.48 6.61 -18.04
N ASN A 226 3.61 5.61 -18.08
CA ASN A 226 2.38 5.59 -17.30
C ASN A 226 2.78 5.61 -15.81
N THR A 227 2.50 6.73 -15.16
CA THR A 227 2.59 6.84 -13.71
C THR A 227 1.26 6.32 -13.19
N GLU A 228 1.25 5.09 -12.69
CA GLU A 228 0.06 4.50 -12.08
C GLU A 228 0.12 4.72 -10.57
N SER A 229 -0.80 5.51 -10.04
CA SER A 229 -0.89 5.81 -8.62
C SER A 229 -1.80 4.78 -7.94
N ALA A 230 -1.25 3.94 -7.05
CA ALA A 230 -2.04 3.04 -6.23
C ALA A 230 -1.90 3.39 -4.75
N PHE A 231 -3.03 3.67 -4.09
CA PHE A 231 -3.09 3.89 -2.66
C PHE A 231 -3.06 2.55 -1.92
N VAL A 232 -2.03 2.29 -1.11
CA VAL A 232 -1.89 1.05 -0.33
C VAL A 232 -2.08 1.35 1.15
N PRO A 233 -3.30 1.18 1.71
CA PRO A 233 -3.60 1.62 3.06
C PRO A 233 -2.96 0.76 4.17
N GLN A 234 -2.75 -0.57 4.00
CA GLN A 234 -1.88 -1.49 4.78
C GLN A 234 -1.54 -2.79 4.02
N GLY A 235 -0.26 -3.24 4.03
CA GLY A 235 0.20 -4.52 3.42
C GLY A 235 1.64 -4.52 2.85
N THR A 236 2.14 -5.69 2.41
CA THR A 236 3.39 -5.82 1.64
C THR A 236 3.18 -5.26 0.24
N VAL A 237 4.06 -4.36 -0.20
CA VAL A 237 4.11 -3.93 -1.60
C VAL A 237 5.30 -4.62 -2.25
N ASN A 238 5.02 -5.60 -3.09
CA ASN A 238 6.02 -6.29 -3.89
C ASN A 238 6.12 -5.62 -5.26
N VAL A 239 7.23 -4.94 -5.52
CA VAL A 239 7.54 -4.40 -6.86
C VAL A 239 8.45 -5.41 -7.57
N SER A 240 7.94 -6.08 -8.60
CA SER A 240 8.68 -7.06 -9.42
C SER A 240 8.45 -6.85 -10.92
N GLY A 241 9.53 -6.93 -11.70
CA GLY A 241 9.48 -6.72 -13.15
C GLY A 241 10.85 -6.63 -13.80
N ASN A 242 10.90 -6.80 -15.13
CA ASN A 242 12.10 -6.62 -15.96
C ASN A 242 12.07 -5.30 -16.74
N GLU A 243 11.22 -4.35 -16.33
CA GLU A 243 11.12 -3.01 -16.91
C GLU A 243 12.00 -2.00 -16.18
N ALA A 244 12.61 -1.09 -16.96
CA ALA A 244 13.68 -0.21 -16.50
C ALA A 244 13.27 0.90 -15.51
N ALA A 245 11.97 1.12 -15.27
CA ALA A 245 11.48 2.07 -14.26
C ALA A 245 9.98 1.86 -13.97
N PHE A 246 9.60 1.77 -12.70
CA PHE A 246 8.21 1.82 -12.23
C PHE A 246 8.08 2.94 -11.18
N SER A 247 6.97 3.69 -11.22
CA SER A 247 6.70 4.79 -10.29
C SER A 247 5.37 4.50 -9.60
N LEU A 248 5.41 4.32 -8.28
CA LEU A 248 4.23 4.07 -7.46
C LEU A 248 4.11 5.20 -6.45
N ASP A 249 3.11 6.04 -6.63
CA ASP A 249 2.75 7.07 -5.65
C ASP A 249 1.93 6.45 -4.51
N ILE A 250 2.64 6.00 -3.47
CA ILE A 250 2.06 5.44 -2.23
C ILE A 250 1.48 6.51 -1.28
N GLY A 251 1.41 7.79 -1.67
CA GLY A 251 1.02 8.88 -0.78
C GLY A 251 2.04 9.15 0.34
N ASN A 252 1.66 9.98 1.31
CA ASN A 252 2.62 10.57 2.26
C ASN A 252 3.07 9.66 3.43
N THR A 253 2.43 8.51 3.64
CA THR A 253 2.70 7.64 4.81
C THR A 253 2.50 6.16 4.49
N LEU A 254 3.55 5.35 4.67
CA LEU A 254 3.43 3.90 4.62
C LEU A 254 2.80 3.32 5.91
N PRO A 255 2.06 2.20 5.80
CA PRO A 255 1.49 1.42 6.89
C PRO A 255 2.46 1.05 8.03
N THR A 256 1.95 0.88 9.24
CA THR A 256 2.69 0.32 10.39
C THR A 256 2.39 -1.18 10.58
N GLY A 257 3.38 -2.08 10.50
CA GLY A 257 3.25 -3.55 10.62
C GLY A 257 3.94 -4.32 9.47
N SER A 258 4.54 -5.50 9.73
CA SER A 258 5.34 -6.28 8.74
C SER A 258 4.56 -7.34 7.93
N PRO A 259 4.92 -7.65 6.67
CA PRO A 259 5.94 -7.03 5.82
C PRO A 259 5.32 -5.97 4.86
N LEU A 260 6.00 -5.17 4.04
CA LEU A 260 7.36 -4.67 3.84
C LEU A 260 7.33 -4.10 2.40
N VAL A 261 8.00 -2.98 2.10
CA VAL A 261 8.20 -2.61 0.69
C VAL A 261 9.43 -3.37 0.22
N ASP A 262 9.23 -4.38 -0.62
CA ASP A 262 10.32 -5.16 -1.23
C ASP A 262 10.49 -4.67 -2.67
N VAL A 263 11.61 -3.98 -2.93
CA VAL A 263 12.02 -3.66 -4.30
C VAL A 263 12.86 -4.82 -4.80
N ASN A 264 12.35 -5.65 -5.73
CA ASN A 264 13.08 -6.80 -6.25
C ASN A 264 14.18 -6.40 -7.25
N ALA A 265 15.13 -7.29 -7.49
CA ALA A 265 16.23 -7.06 -8.43
C ALA A 265 15.70 -6.73 -9.85
N GLY A 266 16.17 -5.61 -10.42
CA GLY A 266 15.72 -5.11 -11.72
C GLY A 266 14.49 -4.19 -11.67
N GLY A 267 13.81 -4.08 -10.52
CA GLY A 267 12.74 -3.11 -10.29
C GLY A 267 13.27 -1.75 -9.82
N THR A 268 12.66 -0.67 -10.29
CA THR A 268 12.80 0.66 -9.69
C THR A 268 11.50 1.04 -9.01
N LEU A 269 11.55 1.56 -7.78
CA LEU A 269 10.42 2.21 -7.11
C LEU A 269 10.72 3.70 -6.99
N THR A 270 9.86 4.55 -7.55
CA THR A 270 9.90 6.00 -7.33
C THR A 270 8.82 6.42 -6.35
N VAL A 271 9.20 7.11 -5.26
CA VAL A 271 8.26 7.65 -4.25
C VAL A 271 8.31 9.18 -4.26
N ALA A 272 7.16 9.84 -4.18
CA ALA A 272 7.05 11.29 -4.11
C ALA A 272 7.81 11.89 -2.91
N ALA A 273 8.27 13.14 -3.05
CA ALA A 273 8.99 13.84 -1.99
C ALA A 273 8.12 14.03 -0.74
N GLY A 274 8.68 13.75 0.44
CA GLY A 274 7.98 13.90 1.72
C GLY A 274 7.37 12.61 2.29
N ALA A 275 7.44 11.48 1.58
CA ALA A 275 6.91 10.22 2.08
C ALA A 275 7.60 9.73 3.36
N VAL A 276 6.79 9.30 4.33
CA VAL A 276 7.22 8.71 5.61
C VAL A 276 7.08 7.19 5.51
N ILE A 277 8.17 6.46 5.79
CA ILE A 277 8.15 4.99 5.83
C ILE A 277 7.74 4.58 7.24
N GLY A 278 6.53 4.01 7.38
CA GLY A 278 5.86 3.67 8.63
C GLY A 278 6.63 2.73 9.55
N ALA A 279 6.40 2.92 10.84
CA ALA A 279 7.02 2.19 11.95
C ALA A 279 6.55 0.73 12.01
N ALA A 280 7.48 -0.19 12.26
CA ALA A 280 7.28 -1.63 12.43
C ALA A 280 7.22 -2.45 11.12
N GLY A 281 8.35 -2.51 10.41
CA GLY A 281 8.53 -3.48 9.32
C GLY A 281 9.88 -3.37 8.63
N GLY A 282 10.45 -2.16 8.58
CA GLY A 282 11.64 -1.88 7.79
C GLY A 282 11.36 -1.87 6.29
N LEU A 283 12.37 -1.49 5.51
CA LEU A 283 12.34 -1.39 4.05
C LEU A 283 13.47 -2.28 3.51
N ASN A 284 13.19 -3.20 2.58
CA ASN A 284 14.23 -3.99 1.93
C ASN A 284 14.35 -3.57 0.47
N VAL A 285 15.57 -3.32 0.04
CA VAL A 285 15.87 -2.85 -1.30
C VAL A 285 16.81 -3.87 -1.93
N ASN A 286 16.30 -4.71 -2.83
CA ASN A 286 17.08 -5.64 -3.65
C ASN A 286 17.33 -5.08 -5.08
N GLY A 287 16.57 -4.06 -5.51
CA GLY A 287 16.71 -3.31 -6.76
C GLY A 287 17.00 -1.82 -6.51
N ASP A 288 16.43 -0.90 -7.29
CA ASP A 288 16.67 0.54 -7.14
C ASP A 288 15.48 1.26 -6.48
N LEU A 289 15.71 1.96 -5.37
CA LEU A 289 14.72 2.86 -4.76
C LEU A 289 15.14 4.30 -4.98
N VAL A 290 14.28 5.11 -5.58
CA VAL A 290 14.49 6.56 -5.77
C VAL A 290 13.38 7.34 -5.08
N THR A 291 13.72 8.25 -4.18
CA THR A 291 12.73 9.02 -3.42
C THR A 291 13.22 10.43 -3.13
N GLY A 292 12.29 11.38 -2.98
CA GLY A 292 12.64 12.74 -2.56
C GLY A 292 13.13 12.80 -1.11
N SER A 293 12.59 11.98 -0.21
CA SER A 293 13.03 11.89 1.18
C SER A 293 12.65 10.55 1.82
N ILE A 294 13.40 10.11 2.82
CA ILE A 294 13.03 8.97 3.68
C ILE A 294 12.93 9.46 5.12
N ASN A 295 11.78 9.24 5.76
CA ASN A 295 11.62 9.41 7.19
C ASN A 295 11.22 8.05 7.80
N SER A 296 12.17 7.33 8.36
CA SER A 296 11.92 6.06 9.06
C SER A 296 11.75 6.30 10.56
N ALA A 297 10.80 5.61 11.17
CA ALA A 297 10.63 5.66 12.62
C ALA A 297 11.81 5.03 13.37
N ALA A 298 12.00 5.44 14.63
CA ALA A 298 13.01 4.87 15.50
C ALA A 298 12.85 3.34 15.62
N GLY A 299 13.96 2.60 15.54
CA GLY A 299 14.02 1.15 15.51
C GLY A 299 13.72 0.51 14.15
N SER A 300 13.50 1.31 13.11
CA SER A 300 13.23 0.80 11.75
C SER A 300 14.52 0.72 10.93
N ASN A 301 14.64 -0.37 10.17
CA ASN A 301 15.79 -0.60 9.30
C ASN A 301 15.42 -0.33 7.84
N VAL A 302 16.32 0.34 7.11
CA VAL A 302 16.39 0.32 5.65
C VAL A 302 17.52 -0.63 5.28
N ASN A 303 17.20 -1.76 4.66
CA ASN A 303 18.14 -2.82 4.32
C ASN A 303 18.44 -2.77 2.81
N LEU A 304 19.66 -2.40 2.44
CA LEU A 304 20.14 -2.45 1.07
C LEU A 304 20.75 -3.82 0.80
N ASN A 305 19.95 -4.71 0.22
CA ASN A 305 20.37 -6.07 -0.04
C ASN A 305 21.37 -6.15 -1.21
N ASN A 306 22.04 -7.28 -1.41
CA ASN A 306 23.12 -7.42 -2.39
C ASN A 306 22.67 -7.07 -3.83
N GLY A 307 23.01 -5.86 -4.29
CA GLY A 307 22.60 -5.30 -5.58
C GLY A 307 21.61 -4.13 -5.49
N GLY A 308 21.07 -3.86 -4.31
CA GLY A 308 20.13 -2.78 -4.07
C GLY A 308 20.80 -1.41 -3.99
N SER A 309 20.17 -0.41 -4.59
CA SER A 309 20.57 1.00 -4.51
C SER A 309 19.46 1.85 -3.93
N LEU A 310 19.82 2.80 -3.08
CA LEU A 310 18.89 3.81 -2.57
C LEU A 310 19.36 5.19 -3.03
N THR A 311 18.48 5.95 -3.66
CA THR A 311 18.67 7.37 -3.96
C THR A 311 17.65 8.21 -3.19
N THR A 312 18.11 9.11 -2.32
CA THR A 312 17.24 9.97 -1.51
C THR A 312 17.72 11.42 -1.51
N GLY A 313 16.77 12.36 -1.55
CA GLY A 313 17.03 13.80 -1.47
C GLY A 313 16.96 14.40 -0.06
N GLY A 314 16.60 13.64 0.99
CA GLY A 314 16.43 14.20 2.33
C GLY A 314 15.83 13.24 3.36
N GLY A 315 15.61 13.76 4.57
CA GLY A 315 14.91 13.06 5.66
C GLY A 315 15.81 12.33 6.65
N VAL A 316 15.19 11.54 7.53
CA VAL A 316 15.84 10.77 8.59
C VAL A 316 15.72 9.26 8.34
N ILE A 317 16.85 8.59 8.17
CA ILE A 317 16.97 7.14 8.21
C ILE A 317 17.47 6.75 9.60
N ASP A 318 16.73 5.93 10.34
CA ASP A 318 17.12 5.51 11.67
C ASP A 318 18.25 4.49 11.59
N THR A 319 18.03 3.37 10.89
CA THR A 319 19.10 2.39 10.70
C THR A 319 19.23 2.03 9.22
N LEU A 320 20.37 2.32 8.62
CA LEU A 320 20.71 1.87 7.28
C LEU A 320 21.60 0.63 7.40
N THR A 321 21.15 -0.50 6.84
CA THR A 321 21.88 -1.75 6.86
C THR A 321 22.27 -2.26 5.47
N GLN A 322 23.38 -3.00 5.40
CA GLN A 322 23.79 -3.90 4.31
C GLN A 322 24.50 -3.28 3.07
N ALA A 323 25.17 -4.16 2.31
CA ALA A 323 26.28 -3.99 1.37
C ALA A 323 25.98 -3.29 0.02
N GLY A 324 24.86 -2.58 -0.07
CA GLY A 324 24.49 -1.81 -1.27
C GLY A 324 25.14 -0.42 -1.33
N THR A 325 24.77 0.32 -2.38
CA THR A 325 25.14 1.73 -2.55
C THR A 325 23.96 2.63 -2.18
N ALA A 326 24.18 3.59 -1.29
CA ALA A 326 23.20 4.66 -1.04
C ALA A 326 23.72 5.97 -1.62
N THR A 327 22.96 6.60 -2.51
CA THR A 327 23.23 7.91 -3.08
C THR A 327 22.35 8.96 -2.40
N LEU A 328 22.98 9.95 -1.76
CA LEU A 328 22.34 11.00 -0.98
C LEU A 328 22.43 12.30 -1.76
N ASN A 329 21.35 12.62 -2.47
CA ASN A 329 21.30 13.67 -3.50
C ASN A 329 20.84 15.04 -3.01
N GLY A 330 20.38 15.17 -1.77
CA GLY A 330 19.94 16.45 -1.22
C GLY A 330 20.51 16.73 0.17
N GLY A 331 20.46 18.00 0.55
CA GLY A 331 20.99 18.47 1.82
C GLY A 331 20.10 18.06 2.99
N GLY A 332 20.71 17.64 4.09
CA GLY A 332 20.00 17.37 5.34
C GLY A 332 19.51 15.93 5.53
N VAL A 333 20.07 14.97 4.79
CA VAL A 333 19.89 13.55 5.11
C VAL A 333 20.57 13.25 6.45
N THR A 334 19.84 12.63 7.38
CA THR A 334 20.38 12.12 8.64
C THR A 334 20.25 10.61 8.70
N ILE A 335 21.35 9.91 8.98
CA ILE A 335 21.37 8.47 9.23
C ILE A 335 21.72 8.26 10.71
N THR A 336 20.84 7.72 11.53
CA THR A 336 21.14 7.54 12.96
C THR A 336 22.18 6.42 13.15
N ASN A 337 21.97 5.26 12.57
CA ASN A 337 22.82 4.08 12.68
C ASN A 337 23.21 3.54 11.30
N LEU A 338 24.48 3.20 11.12
CA LEU A 338 25.03 2.65 9.89
C LEU A 338 25.74 1.32 10.18
N THR A 339 25.30 0.24 9.55
CA THR A 339 26.01 -1.05 9.66
C THR A 339 27.14 -1.16 8.63
N ALA A 340 28.06 -2.11 8.88
CA ALA A 340 29.30 -2.25 8.12
C ALA A 340 29.05 -2.60 6.65
N GLY A 341 29.99 -2.19 5.78
CA GLY A 341 30.02 -2.58 4.38
C GLY A 341 29.14 -1.73 3.46
N THR A 342 28.57 -0.64 3.97
CA THR A 342 27.78 0.33 3.21
C THR A 342 28.68 1.28 2.40
N GLN A 343 28.32 1.57 1.15
CA GLN A 343 28.89 2.69 0.40
C GLN A 343 27.89 3.85 0.38
N LEU A 344 28.27 5.00 0.95
CA LEU A 344 27.48 6.23 0.89
C LEU A 344 28.10 7.20 -0.13
N ASN A 345 27.32 7.56 -1.15
CA ASN A 345 27.66 8.52 -2.18
C ASN A 345 26.92 9.83 -1.90
N GLY A 346 27.58 10.79 -1.25
CA GLY A 346 26.97 12.09 -0.94
C GLY A 346 27.28 13.14 -2.00
N THR A 347 26.28 13.91 -2.43
CA THR A 347 26.48 15.08 -3.30
C THR A 347 26.22 16.43 -2.60
N SER A 348 25.72 16.37 -1.36
CA SER A 348 25.46 17.51 -0.46
C SER A 348 25.81 17.15 0.99
N ASP A 349 25.60 18.08 1.92
CA ASP A 349 25.79 17.84 3.35
C ASP A 349 24.86 16.75 3.88
N PHE A 350 25.41 15.77 4.60
CA PHE A 350 24.64 14.75 5.33
C PHE A 350 25.30 14.42 6.68
N THR A 351 24.51 13.84 7.58
CA THR A 351 25.00 13.41 8.91
C THR A 351 24.76 11.92 9.10
N ALA A 352 25.75 11.20 9.64
CA ALA A 352 25.58 9.84 10.15
C ALA A 352 25.95 9.83 11.65
N SER A 353 24.98 9.79 12.56
CA SER A 353 25.13 10.43 13.89
C SER A 353 25.55 9.53 15.07
N ASN A 354 25.11 8.27 15.15
CA ASN A 354 25.22 7.48 16.39
C ASN A 354 26.25 6.35 16.28
N THR A 355 25.84 5.18 15.77
CA THR A 355 26.72 4.01 15.66
C THR A 355 27.03 3.74 14.20
N ILE A 356 28.29 3.94 13.82
CA ILE A 356 28.81 3.53 12.51
C ILE A 356 29.69 2.29 12.73
N THR A 357 29.31 1.17 12.14
CA THR A 357 30.20 0.01 12.10
C THR A 357 31.15 0.17 10.92
N SER A 358 32.45 0.15 11.21
CA SER A 358 33.54 0.29 10.26
C SER A 358 33.53 -0.77 9.15
N GLY A 359 34.19 -0.46 8.04
CA GLY A 359 34.08 -1.19 6.77
C GLY A 359 33.26 -0.45 5.71
N SER A 360 32.78 0.77 6.00
CA SER A 360 32.02 1.61 5.07
C SER A 360 32.91 2.51 4.22
N THR A 361 32.42 2.84 3.02
CA THR A 361 33.03 3.83 2.12
C THR A 361 32.17 5.09 2.09
N PHE A 362 32.78 6.24 2.35
CA PHE A 362 32.14 7.55 2.28
C PHE A 362 32.68 8.28 1.06
N ASN A 363 31.96 8.18 -0.06
CA ASN A 363 32.29 8.84 -1.31
C ASN A 363 31.55 10.19 -1.39
N GLN A 364 32.04 11.17 -0.63
CA GLN A 364 31.48 12.52 -0.60
C GLN A 364 32.00 13.30 -1.80
N THR A 365 31.16 13.57 -2.79
CA THR A 365 31.54 14.28 -4.02
C THR A 365 31.56 15.80 -3.84
N ALA A 366 30.64 16.35 -3.04
CA ALA A 366 30.57 17.76 -2.67
C ALA A 366 29.91 17.92 -1.28
N GLY A 367 30.10 19.05 -0.60
CA GLY A 367 29.63 19.26 0.77
C GLY A 367 30.42 18.47 1.82
N THR A 368 29.83 18.33 3.01
CA THR A 368 30.44 17.69 4.19
C THR A 368 29.57 16.55 4.74
N ALA A 369 30.15 15.36 4.85
CA ALA A 369 29.63 14.25 5.65
C ALA A 369 30.10 14.39 7.09
N THR A 370 29.18 14.60 8.03
CA THR A 370 29.51 14.61 9.47
C THR A 370 29.24 13.24 10.09
N LEU A 371 30.27 12.58 10.62
CA LEU A 371 30.15 11.24 11.20
C LEU A 371 30.24 11.28 12.72
N GLY A 372 29.39 10.48 13.36
CA GLY A 372 29.40 10.17 14.79
C GLY A 372 30.50 9.16 15.15
N ASN A 373 30.26 8.34 16.17
CA ASN A 373 31.23 7.35 16.62
C ASN A 373 31.33 6.17 15.64
N VAL A 374 32.53 5.94 15.13
CA VAL A 374 32.89 4.81 14.26
C VAL A 374 33.57 3.74 15.11
N SER A 375 33.11 2.49 15.01
CA SER A 375 33.58 1.35 15.81
C SER A 375 33.68 0.06 14.97
N GLY A 376 34.26 -1.02 15.50
CA GLY A 376 34.34 -2.33 14.82
C GLY A 376 35.69 -2.63 14.18
N SER A 377 35.79 -3.76 13.45
CA SER A 377 37.08 -4.26 12.96
C SER A 377 37.50 -3.74 11.57
N GLY A 378 36.57 -3.13 10.83
CA GLY A 378 36.81 -2.63 9.47
C GLY A 378 37.61 -1.31 9.44
N GLY A 379 37.98 -0.90 8.24
CA GLY A 379 38.60 0.40 7.97
C GLY A 379 37.58 1.47 7.56
N LEU A 380 38.04 2.70 7.35
CA LEU A 380 37.25 3.78 6.77
C LEU A 380 37.86 4.20 5.45
N THR A 381 37.05 4.27 4.39
CA THR A 381 37.50 4.77 3.07
C THR A 381 36.79 6.07 2.74
N LYS A 382 37.57 7.14 2.52
CA LYS A 382 37.10 8.44 2.02
C LYS A 382 37.34 8.54 0.52
N GLY A 383 36.27 8.77 -0.25
CA GLY A 383 36.29 9.09 -1.68
C GLY A 383 35.59 10.42 -2.00
N GLY A 384 35.58 10.80 -3.28
CA GLY A 384 34.93 12.01 -3.78
C GLY A 384 35.63 13.32 -3.37
N GLY A 385 35.31 14.43 -4.07
CA GLY A 385 35.98 15.73 -3.91
C GLY A 385 35.59 16.52 -2.65
N GLY A 386 34.51 16.15 -1.95
CA GLY A 386 34.03 16.83 -0.75
C GLY A 386 34.75 16.43 0.53
N THR A 387 34.14 16.73 1.68
CA THR A 387 34.72 16.54 3.01
C THR A 387 34.03 15.42 3.80
N VAL A 388 34.79 14.60 4.52
CA VAL A 388 34.27 13.80 5.64
C VAL A 388 34.85 14.36 6.93
N LEU A 389 34.01 14.64 7.91
CA LEU A 389 34.37 15.16 9.22
C LEU A 389 34.24 14.07 10.29
N LEU A 390 35.34 13.76 10.95
CA LEU A 390 35.42 12.90 12.15
C LEU A 390 35.74 13.77 13.37
N ASN A 391 34.72 14.13 14.15
CA ASN A 391 34.87 15.01 15.31
C ASN A 391 34.74 14.30 16.66
N THR A 392 34.47 12.99 16.65
CA THR A 392 34.27 12.16 17.84
C THR A 392 35.49 11.27 18.13
N SER A 393 35.49 10.60 19.29
CA SER A 393 36.45 9.54 19.60
C SER A 393 36.01 8.23 18.95
N ASN A 394 36.82 7.69 18.05
CA ASN A 394 36.50 6.48 17.30
C ASN A 394 37.31 5.28 17.81
N THR A 395 36.76 4.07 17.64
CA THR A 395 37.33 2.82 18.20
C THR A 395 37.49 1.72 17.16
N TYR A 396 37.36 2.03 15.86
CA TYR A 396 37.59 1.05 14.82
C TYR A 396 39.08 0.66 14.71
N THR A 397 39.34 -0.56 14.25
CA THR A 397 40.70 -1.13 14.22
C THR A 397 41.31 -1.28 12.84
N GLY A 398 40.55 -1.04 11.76
CA GLY A 398 41.07 -1.13 10.40
C GLY A 398 41.72 0.17 9.90
N VAL A 399 42.33 0.10 8.72
CA VAL A 399 43.06 1.21 8.09
C VAL A 399 42.12 2.34 7.69
N THR A 400 42.53 3.59 7.88
CA THR A 400 41.89 4.74 7.24
C THR A 400 42.53 5.04 5.90
N THR A 401 41.75 5.07 4.83
CA THR A 401 42.23 5.38 3.48
C THR A 401 41.53 6.63 2.94
N VAL A 402 42.31 7.66 2.62
CA VAL A 402 41.83 8.91 2.02
C VAL A 402 42.21 8.94 0.55
N ASN A 403 41.29 8.53 -0.32
CA ASN A 403 41.53 8.43 -1.76
C ASN A 403 41.36 9.77 -2.48
N GLN A 404 40.39 10.60 -2.07
CA GLN A 404 40.07 11.89 -2.70
C GLN A 404 39.47 12.89 -1.70
N GLY A 405 39.56 14.18 -2.03
CA GLY A 405 38.99 15.26 -1.21
C GLY A 405 39.66 15.38 0.16
N THR A 406 38.89 15.82 1.16
CA THR A 406 39.41 16.10 2.50
C THR A 406 38.79 15.17 3.55
N LEU A 407 39.62 14.54 4.36
CA LEU A 407 39.22 13.97 5.64
C LEU A 407 39.61 14.96 6.74
N THR A 408 38.64 15.55 7.43
CA THR A 408 38.89 16.49 8.53
C THR A 408 38.72 15.78 9.86
N ILE A 409 39.70 15.92 10.76
CA ILE A 409 39.66 15.39 12.12
C ILE A 409 39.80 16.51 13.15
N SER A 410 38.98 16.46 14.21
CA SER A 410 39.05 17.42 15.31
C SER A 410 39.23 16.77 16.68
N ASN A 411 39.38 15.44 16.73
CA ASN A 411 39.68 14.66 17.93
C ASN A 411 40.93 13.80 17.70
N ALA A 412 41.83 13.72 18.70
CA ALA A 412 43.08 12.96 18.59
C ALA A 412 42.87 11.45 18.41
N THR A 413 41.70 10.92 18.78
CA THR A 413 41.31 9.51 18.58
C THR A 413 40.29 9.35 17.44
N ALA A 414 40.13 10.34 16.56
CA ALA A 414 39.20 10.29 15.44
C ALA A 414 39.55 9.21 14.40
N LEU A 415 40.82 8.80 14.31
CA LEU A 415 41.29 7.83 13.32
C LEU A 415 41.25 6.37 13.81
N GLY A 416 40.56 6.12 14.93
CA GLY A 416 40.43 4.77 15.50
C GLY A 416 41.65 4.37 16.32
N THR A 417 41.92 3.06 16.41
CA THR A 417 43.11 2.55 17.11
C THR A 417 44.37 2.77 16.27
N THR A 418 45.51 2.97 16.94
CA THR A 418 46.77 3.37 16.28
C THR A 418 47.49 2.27 15.49
N GLY A 419 47.02 1.03 15.54
CA GLY A 419 47.72 -0.13 14.99
C GLY A 419 47.70 -0.24 13.47
N ALA A 420 46.63 0.21 12.82
CA ALA A 420 46.42 0.03 11.38
C ALA A 420 47.01 1.18 10.53
N GLY A 421 46.97 2.41 11.05
CA GLY A 421 47.48 3.59 10.37
C GLY A 421 46.52 4.20 9.35
N THR A 422 46.97 5.33 8.79
CA THR A 422 46.22 6.14 7.83
C THR A 422 47.03 6.30 6.55
N THR A 423 46.39 6.12 5.39
CA THR A 423 46.96 6.37 4.07
C THR A 423 46.24 7.52 3.37
N VAL A 424 46.98 8.48 2.85
CA VAL A 424 46.46 9.63 2.09
C VAL A 424 47.02 9.58 0.67
N ALA A 425 46.14 9.43 -0.32
CA ALA A 425 46.50 9.35 -1.73
C ALA A 425 46.94 10.71 -2.30
N ASN A 426 47.64 10.68 -3.44
CA ASN A 426 48.02 11.89 -4.16
C ASN A 426 46.80 12.78 -4.46
N GLY A 427 46.90 14.05 -4.10
CA GLY A 427 45.83 15.03 -4.32
C GLY A 427 44.73 15.04 -3.24
N ALA A 428 44.69 14.07 -2.33
CA ALA A 428 43.81 14.08 -1.16
C ALA A 428 44.46 14.79 0.03
N SER A 429 43.64 15.15 1.03
CA SER A 429 44.08 15.86 2.23
C SER A 429 43.54 15.21 3.50
N LEU A 430 44.40 15.10 4.51
CA LEU A 430 44.02 14.89 5.91
C LEU A 430 44.18 16.23 6.62
N GLN A 431 43.08 16.83 7.07
CA GLN A 431 43.06 18.13 7.75
C GLN A 431 42.84 17.92 9.24
N LEU A 432 43.63 18.62 10.05
CA LEU A 432 43.58 18.54 11.50
C LEU A 432 43.12 19.89 12.03
N THR A 433 41.98 19.94 12.72
CA THR A 433 41.37 21.19 13.22
C THR A 433 41.21 21.22 14.74
N GLY A 434 41.69 20.20 15.44
CA GLY A 434 41.70 20.18 16.91
C GLY A 434 42.67 21.21 17.49
N GLY A 435 42.26 21.91 18.55
CA GLY A 435 43.13 22.86 19.25
C GLY A 435 44.13 22.18 20.20
N GLY A 436 45.22 22.88 20.53
CA GLY A 436 46.22 22.44 21.52
C GLY A 436 47.22 21.42 20.98
N ASN A 437 47.77 20.57 21.87
CA ASN A 437 48.66 19.48 21.49
C ASN A 437 47.86 18.34 20.85
N PHE A 438 47.65 18.45 19.53
CA PHE A 438 46.89 17.48 18.75
C PHE A 438 47.81 16.36 18.22
N ASN A 439 47.92 15.27 18.99
CA ASN A 439 48.83 14.17 18.69
C ASN A 439 48.07 12.98 18.08
N ILE A 440 48.48 12.57 16.88
CA ILE A 440 48.03 11.34 16.21
C ILE A 440 49.17 10.33 16.26
N SER A 441 49.02 9.28 17.07
CA SER A 441 50.10 8.32 17.38
C SER A 441 50.02 7.05 16.51
N GLU A 442 49.71 7.18 15.23
CA GLU A 442 49.63 6.07 14.27
C GLU A 442 50.57 6.28 13.07
N PRO A 443 50.90 5.23 12.30
CA PRO A 443 51.60 5.39 11.04
C PRO A 443 50.78 6.20 10.03
N LEU A 444 51.34 7.29 9.52
CA LEU A 444 50.76 8.08 8.42
C LEU A 444 51.57 7.85 7.13
N THR A 445 50.90 7.36 6.09
CA THR A 445 51.49 7.16 4.77
C THR A 445 50.88 8.16 3.79
N ILE A 446 51.70 9.01 3.17
CA ILE A 446 51.26 9.98 2.15
C ILE A 446 51.84 9.54 0.80
N THR A 447 50.98 9.06 -0.10
CA THR A 447 51.38 8.56 -1.42
C THR A 447 51.19 9.64 -2.49
N GLY A 448 51.90 10.77 -2.35
CA GLY A 448 51.86 11.88 -3.32
C GLY A 448 52.34 13.22 -2.76
N GLY A 449 52.23 14.29 -3.55
CA GLY A 449 52.67 15.65 -3.19
C GLY A 449 51.62 16.40 -2.35
N GLY A 450 51.24 15.82 -1.20
CA GLY A 450 50.08 16.22 -0.37
C GLY A 450 49.70 17.70 -0.41
N ASN A 451 48.41 17.98 -0.64
CA ASN A 451 47.86 19.33 -0.61
C ASN A 451 47.63 19.76 0.84
N GLY A 452 48.64 20.37 1.47
CA GLY A 452 48.49 21.00 2.77
C GLY A 452 47.63 22.25 2.65
N VAL A 453 46.48 22.27 3.34
CA VAL A 453 45.69 23.49 3.56
C VAL A 453 45.80 23.80 5.05
N SER A 454 46.60 24.80 5.40
CA SER A 454 46.58 25.40 6.73
C SER A 454 45.49 26.46 6.75
N ASP A 455 44.55 26.37 7.69
CA ASP A 455 43.69 27.50 8.06
C ASP A 455 44.49 28.47 8.97
#